data_AF-A0AAD3QU73-F1
#
_entry.id   AF-A0AAD3QU73-F1
#
_cell.length_a   1.000
_cell.length_b   1.000
_cell.length_c   1.000
_cell.angle_alpha   90.00
_cell.angle_beta   90.00
_cell.angle_gamma   90.00
#
_symmetry.space_group_name_H-M   'P 1'
#
loop_
_entity.id
_entity.type
_entity.pdbx_description
1 polymer ?
#
loop_
_entity_poly.entity_id
_entity_poly.type
_entity_poly.pdbx_seq_one_letter_code
_entity_poly.pdbx_strand_id
1 'polypeptide(L)'
;MCLQSAKHEHFRKQQELDHNQNQGISLFHDIFRRADKNDDGKLSLEEFQSYFTDGILTDEQMQELYYSIDRQQIDNLDIDKLSEYFSPHLGEYVNVLSALEKLNVAILKAMDKTKEEYQGSSVLGQFVTRFLLRETSTQLQSLQSSLDCAMEAVHDQGCTGRRLQKKPQDLPIQRVAKRPGRRIQKNMCLSPTDPYSGMLTTGVSVEPDNHWGSQINQLEQLIDKLECESPQLEPLKEDTLAGTYKSNILLVQRQMSVKERDVEQFQQALKIYTDATSSQLNNLHVSVQNLPDRSCFIMYEFWQDRLSWMSYLQSSISKTFQRCIIDSLEEPEMVSTMLLPASWWIMNNN
;
A
#
# COMPACT_ATOMS: atom_id res chain seq x y z
N MET A 1 -12.63 -2.70 57.27
CA MET A 1 -11.68 -1.70 56.75
C MET A 1 -11.31 -2.10 55.33
N CYS A 2 -11.71 -1.31 54.33
CA CYS A 2 -11.18 -1.47 52.97
C CYS A 2 -10.87 -0.08 52.39
N LEU A 3 -10.00 0.65 53.08
CA LEU A 3 -9.54 2.00 52.70
C LEU A 3 -8.57 1.96 51.51
N GLN A 4 -8.18 0.78 51.02
CA GLN A 4 -7.32 0.61 49.84
C GLN A 4 -8.10 0.63 48.52
N SER A 5 -9.36 0.17 48.50
CA SER A 5 -10.16 0.12 47.27
C SER A 5 -10.65 1.51 46.84
N ALA A 6 -11.07 2.34 47.80
CA ALA A 6 -11.44 3.74 47.54
C ALA A 6 -10.24 4.62 47.16
N LYS A 7 -9.03 4.32 47.66
CA LYS A 7 -7.81 5.04 47.28
C LYS A 7 -7.40 4.80 45.83
N HIS A 8 -7.61 3.59 45.31
CA HIS A 8 -7.33 3.28 43.90
C HIS A 8 -8.36 3.87 42.95
N GLU A 9 -9.65 3.88 43.30
CA GLU A 9 -10.67 4.58 42.51
C GLU A 9 -10.47 6.10 42.51
N HIS A 10 -10.06 6.69 43.63
CA HIS A 10 -9.76 8.12 43.70
C HIS A 10 -8.50 8.47 42.90
N PHE A 11 -7.43 7.67 42.98
CA PHE A 11 -6.22 7.87 42.16
C PHE A 11 -6.51 7.75 40.66
N ARG A 12 -7.39 6.81 40.26
CA ARG A 12 -7.76 6.58 38.86
C ARG A 12 -8.66 7.70 38.33
N LYS A 13 -9.63 8.19 39.12
CA LYS A 13 -10.45 9.37 38.77
C LYS A 13 -9.64 10.67 38.76
N GLN A 14 -8.62 10.78 39.60
CA GLN A 14 -7.74 11.95 39.65
C GLN A 14 -6.73 11.96 38.49
N GLN A 15 -6.25 10.78 38.04
CA GLN A 15 -5.53 10.64 36.77
C GLN A 15 -6.41 10.94 35.55
N GLU A 16 -7.69 10.57 35.55
CA GLU A 16 -8.63 10.89 34.46
C GLU A 16 -9.01 12.38 34.37
N LEU A 17 -8.93 13.13 35.49
CA LEU A 17 -9.21 14.57 35.53
C LEU A 17 -8.01 15.43 35.08
N ASP A 18 -6.77 15.04 35.41
CA ASP A 18 -5.56 15.75 34.96
C ASP A 18 -5.21 15.46 33.47
N HIS A 19 -5.63 14.31 32.93
CA HIS A 19 -5.38 13.96 31.51
C HIS A 19 -6.17 14.78 30.50
N ASN A 20 -7.23 15.50 30.92
CA ASN A 20 -8.08 16.25 30.00
C ASN A 20 -7.57 17.66 29.67
N GLN A 21 -6.58 18.19 30.39
CA GLN A 21 -6.01 19.52 30.12
C GLN A 21 -4.63 19.48 29.42
N ASN A 22 -3.94 18.33 29.41
CA ASN A 22 -2.56 18.18 28.92
C ASN A 22 -2.38 17.09 27.83
N GLN A 23 -3.38 16.90 26.95
CA GLN A 23 -3.29 15.88 25.88
C GLN A 23 -2.12 16.16 24.93
N GLY A 24 -1.21 15.20 24.80
CA GLY A 24 0.02 15.26 23.98
C GLY A 24 1.27 15.70 24.74
N ILE A 25 1.13 16.39 25.88
CA ILE A 25 2.25 16.91 26.69
C ILE A 25 2.93 15.76 27.46
N SER A 26 2.18 14.75 27.91
CA SER A 26 2.70 13.55 28.58
C SER A 26 3.73 12.80 27.71
N LEU A 27 3.38 12.51 26.45
CA LEU A 27 4.28 11.91 25.47
C LEU A 27 5.48 12.81 25.17
N PHE A 28 5.30 14.12 25.26
CA PHE A 28 6.36 15.09 25.08
C PHE A 28 7.38 15.04 26.24
N HIS A 29 6.91 14.95 27.49
CA HIS A 29 7.79 14.69 28.63
C HIS A 29 8.49 13.31 28.52
N ASP A 30 7.83 12.30 27.96
CA ASP A 30 8.43 10.98 27.71
C ASP A 30 9.54 10.99 26.64
N ILE A 31 9.52 11.97 25.73
CA ILE A 31 10.62 12.17 24.77
C ILE A 31 11.86 12.66 25.53
N PHE A 32 11.73 13.66 26.40
CA PHE A 32 12.86 14.16 27.18
C PHE A 32 13.34 13.16 28.24
N ARG A 33 12.45 12.37 28.85
CA ARG A 33 12.85 11.24 29.71
C ARG A 33 13.67 10.18 28.97
N ARG A 34 13.51 10.01 27.65
CA ARG A 34 14.35 9.09 26.87
C ARG A 34 15.76 9.65 26.60
N ALA A 35 15.90 10.97 26.68
CA ALA A 35 17.16 11.67 26.57
C ALA A 35 17.97 11.58 27.87
N ASP A 36 17.29 11.63 29.01
CA ASP A 36 17.87 11.43 30.35
C ASP A 36 18.29 9.95 30.49
N LYS A 37 19.60 9.68 30.51
CA LYS A 37 20.14 8.30 30.54
C LYS A 37 20.37 7.80 31.94
N ASN A 38 20.48 8.70 32.91
CA ASN A 38 20.78 8.37 34.29
C ASN A 38 19.51 8.40 35.19
N ASP A 39 18.36 8.76 34.62
CA ASP A 39 17.05 8.91 35.27
C ASP A 39 17.08 9.88 36.47
N ASP A 40 17.95 10.90 36.44
CA ASP A 40 18.06 11.89 37.52
C ASP A 40 17.02 13.03 37.44
N GLY A 41 16.22 13.04 36.36
CA GLY A 41 15.16 14.00 36.09
C GLY A 41 15.64 15.30 35.46
N LYS A 42 16.92 15.37 35.07
CA LYS A 42 17.54 16.53 34.41
C LYS A 42 18.37 16.03 33.23
N LEU A 43 18.68 16.96 32.33
CA LEU A 43 19.51 16.67 31.16
C LEU A 43 20.84 17.40 31.28
N SER A 44 21.93 16.65 31.27
CA SER A 44 23.28 17.21 31.13
C SER A 44 23.51 17.71 29.69
N LEU A 45 24.55 18.53 29.48
CA LEU A 45 24.92 19.00 28.14
C LEU A 45 25.24 17.80 27.21
N GLU A 46 25.94 16.78 27.71
CA GLU A 46 26.29 15.59 26.93
C GLU A 46 25.06 14.78 26.53
N GLU A 47 24.08 14.62 27.43
CA GLU A 47 22.83 13.92 27.14
C GLU A 47 21.99 14.70 26.12
N PHE A 48 21.92 16.02 26.28
CA PHE A 48 21.24 16.91 25.36
C PHE A 48 21.87 16.84 23.96
N GLN A 49 23.20 16.97 23.86
CA GLN A 49 23.89 16.84 22.58
C GLN A 49 23.68 15.44 21.98
N SER A 50 23.85 14.36 22.76
CA SER A 50 23.70 13.01 22.24
C SER A 50 22.29 12.71 21.72
N TYR A 51 21.25 13.32 22.29
CA TYR A 51 19.87 13.02 21.90
C TYR A 51 19.37 13.86 20.72
N PHE A 52 19.78 15.12 20.64
CA PHE A 52 19.23 16.09 19.68
C PHE A 52 20.14 16.38 18.48
N THR A 53 21.36 15.83 18.44
CA THR A 53 22.26 16.02 17.29
C THR A 53 21.69 15.33 16.05
N ASP A 54 21.10 16.13 15.14
CA ASP A 54 20.54 15.69 13.86
C ASP A 54 21.34 16.24 12.65
N GLY A 55 22.50 16.86 12.91
CA GLY A 55 23.37 17.44 11.87
C GLY A 55 22.86 18.75 11.24
N ILE A 56 21.69 19.25 11.66
CA ILE A 56 21.14 20.55 11.25
C ILE A 56 21.86 21.70 11.98
N LEU A 57 22.05 21.56 13.30
CA LEU A 57 22.79 22.50 14.13
C LEU A 57 24.23 22.01 14.31
N THR A 58 25.20 22.94 14.36
CA THR A 58 26.57 22.61 14.76
C THR A 58 26.65 22.40 16.27
N ASP A 59 27.71 21.74 16.75
CA ASP A 59 27.93 21.50 18.18
C ASP A 59 27.92 22.81 18.99
N GLU A 60 28.44 23.91 18.41
CA GLU A 60 28.43 25.23 19.04
C GLU A 60 27.01 25.81 19.10
N GLN A 61 26.24 25.72 18.02
CA GLN A 61 24.84 26.19 17.99
C GLN A 61 23.96 25.37 18.94
N MET A 62 24.28 24.09 19.10
CA MET A 62 23.58 23.19 19.99
C MET A 62 23.89 23.51 21.46
N GLN A 63 25.13 23.87 21.76
CA GLN A 63 25.55 24.35 23.07
C GLN A 63 24.95 25.73 23.40
N GLU A 64 24.87 26.64 22.42
CA GLU A 64 24.16 27.91 22.58
C GLU A 64 22.67 27.71 22.87
N LEU A 65 22.02 26.76 22.18
CA LEU A 65 20.64 26.40 22.43
C LEU A 65 20.46 25.89 23.88
N TYR A 66 21.32 24.99 24.33
CA TYR A 66 21.28 24.47 25.70
C TYR A 66 21.34 25.59 26.75
N TYR A 67 22.31 26.51 26.65
CA TYR A 67 22.43 27.63 27.58
C TYR A 67 21.32 28.68 27.44
N SER A 68 20.71 28.82 26.25
CA SER A 68 19.55 29.71 26.07
C SER A 68 18.32 29.24 26.83
N ILE A 69 18.16 27.91 26.97
CA ILE A 69 17.08 27.28 27.71
C ILE A 69 17.43 27.21 29.20
N ASP A 70 18.68 26.88 29.54
CA ASP A 70 19.19 26.93 30.92
C ASP A 70 19.55 28.36 31.36
N ARG A 71 18.51 29.21 31.52
CA ARG A 71 18.64 30.59 32.01
C ARG A 71 19.35 30.72 33.36
N GLN A 72 19.53 29.62 34.10
CA GLN A 72 20.15 29.60 35.42
C GLN A 72 21.61 29.13 35.41
N GLN A 73 22.14 28.64 34.27
CA GLN A 73 23.50 28.11 34.11
C GLN A 73 23.89 27.08 35.19
N ILE A 74 22.97 26.16 35.52
CA ILE A 74 23.21 25.11 36.52
C ILE A 74 23.79 23.85 35.86
N ASP A 75 23.98 23.89 34.53
CA ASP A 75 24.50 22.78 33.72
C ASP A 75 23.64 21.51 33.86
N ASN A 76 22.37 21.72 34.18
CA ASN A 76 21.38 20.68 34.40
C ASN A 76 20.01 21.21 34.03
N LEU A 77 19.53 20.78 32.86
CA LEU A 77 18.32 21.31 32.28
C LEU A 77 17.10 20.50 32.75
N ASP A 78 16.19 21.18 33.44
CA ASP A 78 14.94 20.57 33.92
C ASP A 78 14.01 20.23 32.74
N ILE A 79 13.46 19.01 32.76
CA ILE A 79 12.55 18.50 31.73
C ILE A 79 11.33 19.43 31.57
N ASP A 80 10.86 20.04 32.66
CA ASP A 80 9.73 20.97 32.62
C ASP A 80 10.06 22.25 31.85
N LYS A 81 11.27 22.78 32.00
CA LYS A 81 11.74 23.97 31.27
C LYS A 81 11.94 23.68 29.79
N LEU A 82 12.42 22.48 29.45
CA LEU A 82 12.51 22.01 28.07
C LEU A 82 11.14 21.90 27.42
N SER A 83 10.18 21.32 28.14
CA SER A 83 8.80 21.21 27.70
C SER A 83 8.22 22.58 27.41
N GLU A 84 8.40 23.56 28.31
CA GLU A 84 7.95 24.94 28.12
C GLU A 84 8.60 25.60 26.90
N TYR A 85 9.90 25.40 26.68
CA TYR A 85 10.63 26.00 25.56
C TYR A 85 10.19 25.44 24.20
N PHE A 86 10.00 24.13 24.09
CA PHE A 86 9.66 23.49 22.81
C PHE A 86 8.15 23.48 22.53
N SER A 87 7.30 23.66 23.54
CA SER A 87 5.84 23.67 23.36
C SER A 87 5.34 24.60 22.24
N PRO A 88 5.83 25.85 22.10
CA PRO A 88 5.43 26.74 20.99
C PRO A 88 5.92 26.28 19.61
N HIS A 89 6.96 25.45 19.56
CA HIS A 89 7.65 25.03 18.33
C HIS A 89 7.10 23.72 17.75
N LEU A 90 6.22 23.02 18.48
CA LEU A 90 5.65 21.74 18.06
C LEU A 90 4.72 21.84 16.84
N GLY A 91 4.04 22.97 16.64
CA GLY A 91 3.12 23.17 15.52
C GLY A 91 2.06 22.06 15.40
N GLU A 92 1.86 21.53 14.20
CA GLU A 92 0.89 20.45 13.92
C GLU A 92 1.24 19.12 14.60
N TYR A 93 2.48 18.92 15.05
CA TYR A 93 2.87 17.69 15.74
C TYR A 93 2.21 17.55 17.12
N VAL A 94 1.67 18.63 17.71
CA VAL A 94 0.82 18.53 18.91
C VAL A 94 -0.39 17.63 18.65
N ASN A 95 -1.02 17.79 17.49
CA ASN A 95 -2.17 16.98 17.08
C ASN A 95 -1.78 15.51 16.88
N VAL A 96 -0.59 15.28 16.30
CA VAL A 96 -0.03 13.93 16.11
C VAL A 96 0.23 13.25 17.46
N LEU A 97 0.90 13.93 18.38
CA LEU A 97 1.18 13.41 19.73
C LEU A 97 -0.12 13.16 20.51
N SER A 98 -1.10 14.06 20.45
CA SER A 98 -2.43 13.84 21.06
C SER A 98 -3.14 12.60 20.49
N ALA A 99 -3.07 12.38 19.17
CA ALA A 99 -3.65 11.21 18.54
C ALA A 99 -2.93 9.92 18.96
N LEU A 100 -1.60 9.94 19.04
CA LEU A 100 -0.79 8.81 19.52
C LEU A 100 -1.10 8.46 20.97
N GLU A 101 -1.30 9.45 21.84
CA GLU A 101 -1.71 9.22 23.23
C GLU A 101 -3.07 8.54 23.30
N LYS A 102 -4.07 9.05 22.56
CA LYS A 102 -5.41 8.44 22.47
C LYS A 102 -5.35 7.01 21.95
N LEU A 103 -4.53 6.77 20.93
CA LEU A 103 -4.31 5.45 20.36
C LEU A 103 -3.69 4.50 21.39
N ASN A 104 -2.67 4.95 22.12
CA ASN A 104 -2.03 4.15 23.16
C ASN A 104 -3.02 3.77 24.27
N VAL A 105 -3.83 4.73 24.75
CA VAL A 105 -4.90 4.47 25.73
C VAL A 105 -5.91 3.45 25.19
N ALA A 106 -6.33 3.58 23.93
CA ALA A 106 -7.28 2.66 23.31
C ALA A 106 -6.70 1.23 23.18
N ILE A 107 -5.44 1.11 22.77
CA ILE A 107 -4.74 -0.18 22.67
C ILE A 107 -4.60 -0.82 24.05
N LEU A 108 -4.10 -0.09 25.04
CA LEU A 108 -3.95 -0.61 26.41
C LEU A 108 -5.28 -1.10 26.97
N LYS A 109 -6.36 -0.32 26.79
CA LYS A 109 -7.71 -0.72 27.20
C LYS A 109 -8.19 -1.99 26.48
N ALA A 110 -7.91 -2.12 25.18
CA ALA A 110 -8.24 -3.32 24.41
C ALA A 110 -7.41 -4.53 24.85
N MET A 111 -6.14 -4.32 25.22
CA MET A 111 -5.25 -5.35 25.72
C MET A 111 -5.66 -5.84 27.11
N ASP A 112 -6.02 -4.94 28.03
CA ASP A 112 -6.54 -5.29 29.35
C ASP A 112 -7.82 -6.14 29.23
N LYS A 113 -8.76 -5.70 28.39
CA LYS A 113 -9.99 -6.46 28.12
C LYS A 113 -9.69 -7.82 27.49
N THR A 114 -8.76 -7.88 26.55
CA THR A 114 -8.31 -9.13 25.94
C THR A 114 -7.74 -10.07 27.01
N LYS A 115 -6.89 -9.56 27.90
CA LYS A 115 -6.29 -10.36 28.98
C LYS A 115 -7.34 -10.97 29.90
N GLU A 116 -8.40 -10.23 30.22
CA GLU A 116 -9.48 -10.68 31.11
C GLU A 116 -10.43 -11.69 30.44
N GLU A 117 -10.86 -11.42 29.20
CA GLU A 117 -11.95 -12.18 28.56
C GLU A 117 -11.47 -13.34 27.69
N TYR A 118 -10.21 -13.37 27.28
CA TYR A 118 -9.74 -14.28 26.23
C TYR A 118 -9.87 -15.77 26.58
N GLN A 119 -9.44 -16.17 27.77
CA GLN A 119 -9.52 -17.59 28.18
C GLN A 119 -10.97 -18.05 28.40
N GLY A 120 -11.87 -17.13 28.77
CA GLY A 120 -13.30 -17.40 28.94
C GLY A 120 -14.12 -17.28 27.67
N SER A 121 -13.53 -16.85 26.56
CA SER A 121 -14.23 -16.64 25.28
C SER A 121 -14.39 -17.92 24.47
N SER A 122 -15.39 -17.93 23.57
CA SER A 122 -15.58 -19.01 22.61
C SER A 122 -14.38 -19.14 21.64
N VAL A 123 -14.27 -20.27 20.94
CA VAL A 123 -13.22 -20.49 19.91
C VAL A 123 -13.23 -19.38 18.86
N LEU A 124 -14.43 -18.96 18.42
CA LEU A 124 -14.59 -17.84 17.50
C LEU A 124 -14.13 -16.51 18.13
N GLY A 125 -14.48 -16.25 19.40
CA GLY A 125 -14.02 -15.07 20.12
C GLY A 125 -12.50 -15.00 20.23
N GLN A 126 -11.85 -16.11 20.61
CA GLN A 126 -10.39 -16.18 20.66
C GLN A 126 -9.73 -15.97 19.30
N PHE A 127 -10.33 -16.51 18.22
CA PHE A 127 -9.88 -16.26 16.85
C PHE A 127 -9.98 -14.79 16.48
N VAL A 128 -11.14 -14.16 16.68
CA VAL A 128 -11.37 -12.75 16.38
C VAL A 128 -10.40 -11.86 17.15
N THR A 129 -10.17 -12.14 18.43
CA THR A 129 -9.21 -11.39 19.25
C THR A 129 -7.77 -11.51 18.72
N ARG A 130 -7.31 -12.73 18.36
CA ARG A 130 -5.98 -12.91 17.76
C ARG A 130 -5.86 -12.19 16.41
N PHE A 131 -6.90 -12.26 15.59
CA PHE A 131 -6.97 -11.57 14.30
C PHE A 131 -6.86 -10.06 14.48
N LEU A 132 -7.67 -9.46 15.34
CA LEU A 132 -7.69 -8.02 15.58
C LEU A 132 -6.37 -7.51 16.17
N LEU A 133 -5.74 -8.27 17.08
CA LEU A 133 -4.41 -7.92 17.60
C LEU A 133 -3.35 -7.92 16.49
N ARG A 134 -3.34 -8.97 15.65
CA ARG A 134 -2.43 -9.06 14.52
C ARG A 134 -2.65 -7.90 13.54
N GLU A 135 -3.90 -7.64 13.17
CA GLU A 135 -4.26 -6.59 12.23
C GLU A 135 -3.88 -5.21 12.78
N THR A 136 -4.16 -4.93 14.06
CA THR A 136 -3.77 -3.65 14.70
C THR A 136 -2.25 -3.45 14.65
N SER A 137 -1.46 -4.51 14.90
CA SER A 137 0.00 -4.45 14.77
C SER A 137 0.45 -4.15 13.33
N THR A 138 -0.20 -4.76 12.33
CA THR A 138 0.10 -4.52 10.91
C THR A 138 -0.22 -3.08 10.50
N GLN A 139 -1.35 -2.52 10.97
CA GLN A 139 -1.72 -1.13 10.69
C GLN A 139 -0.71 -0.14 11.31
N LEU A 140 -0.25 -0.40 12.53
CA LEU A 140 0.80 0.42 13.18
C LEU A 140 2.12 0.35 12.40
N GLN A 141 2.51 -0.82 11.92
CA GLN A 141 3.73 -0.99 11.12
C GLN A 141 3.64 -0.23 9.79
N SER A 142 2.47 -0.24 9.15
CA SER A 142 2.24 0.55 7.93
C SER A 142 2.40 2.05 8.19
N LEU A 143 1.83 2.55 9.30
CA LEU A 143 1.99 3.96 9.70
C LEU A 143 3.46 4.30 9.98
N GLN A 144 4.20 3.43 10.66
CA GLN A 144 5.62 3.60 10.90
C GLN A 144 6.41 3.69 9.58
N SER A 145 6.14 2.81 8.63
CA SER A 145 6.85 2.83 7.33
C SER A 145 6.63 4.15 6.56
N SER A 146 5.43 4.71 6.65
CA SER A 146 5.13 6.00 6.02
C SER A 146 5.87 7.17 6.70
N LEU A 147 6.01 7.11 8.03
CA LEU A 147 6.80 8.09 8.78
C LEU A 147 8.29 7.96 8.48
N ASP A 148 8.82 6.74 8.37
CA ASP A 148 10.21 6.49 8.01
C ASP A 148 10.54 7.07 6.62
N CYS A 149 9.65 6.87 5.63
CA CYS A 149 9.80 7.49 4.30
C CYS A 149 9.77 9.02 4.34
N ALA A 150 8.91 9.61 5.17
CA ALA A 150 8.85 11.07 5.34
C ALA A 150 10.14 11.60 5.98
N MET A 151 10.68 10.88 6.97
CA MET A 151 11.94 11.21 7.64
C MET A 151 13.13 11.18 6.67
N GLU A 152 13.23 10.14 5.84
CA GLU A 152 14.26 10.04 4.80
C GLU A 152 14.19 11.20 3.79
N ALA A 153 12.98 11.57 3.35
CA ALA A 153 12.79 12.68 2.42
C ALA A 153 13.19 14.04 3.01
N VAL A 154 12.94 14.26 4.30
CA VAL A 154 13.37 15.48 5.01
C VAL A 154 14.89 15.52 5.18
N HIS A 155 15.52 14.39 5.48
CA HIS A 155 16.97 14.29 5.62
C HIS A 155 17.70 14.59 4.30
N ASP A 156 17.18 14.09 3.16
CA ASP A 156 17.72 14.35 1.83
C ASP A 156 17.60 15.82 1.40
N GLN A 157 16.54 16.52 1.81
CA GLN A 157 16.37 17.94 1.52
C GLN A 157 17.34 18.82 2.33
N GLY A 158 17.60 18.49 3.60
CA GLY A 158 18.53 19.20 4.48
C GLY A 158 19.99 19.20 4.00
N CYS A 159 20.40 18.18 3.25
CA CYS A 159 21.77 18.03 2.74
C CYS A 159 22.09 18.85 1.47
N THR A 160 21.09 19.44 0.81
CA THR A 160 21.29 20.17 -0.46
C THR A 160 21.86 21.59 -0.32
N GLY A 161 21.97 22.12 0.91
CA GLY A 161 22.43 23.48 1.20
C GLY A 161 23.92 23.79 0.98
N ARG A 162 24.78 22.80 0.65
CA ARG A 162 26.23 23.01 0.44
C ARG A 162 26.74 22.56 -0.94
N ARG A 163 26.02 22.89 -2.02
CA ARG A 163 26.66 22.95 -3.35
C ARG A 163 26.50 24.32 -3.98
N LEU A 164 27.57 25.08 -3.83
CA LEU A 164 27.86 26.34 -4.51
C LEU A 164 27.36 26.31 -5.97
N GLN A 165 26.43 27.21 -6.29
CA GLN A 165 26.05 27.53 -7.66
C GLN A 165 27.31 27.82 -8.50
N LYS A 166 27.53 27.05 -9.56
CA LYS A 166 28.26 27.50 -10.75
C LYS A 166 27.43 27.18 -11.99
N LYS A 167 27.24 28.22 -12.81
CA LYS A 167 26.61 28.24 -14.14
C LYS A 167 26.92 27.00 -14.98
N PRO A 168 25.95 26.47 -15.75
CA PRO A 168 26.25 25.52 -16.82
C PRO A 168 26.70 26.28 -18.08
N GLN A 169 27.95 26.06 -18.49
CA GLN A 169 28.35 26.17 -19.89
C GLN A 169 28.55 24.76 -20.44
N ASP A 170 28.11 24.59 -21.67
CA ASP A 170 27.91 23.35 -22.41
C ASP A 170 29.12 22.42 -22.48
N LEU A 171 28.88 21.11 -22.33
CA LEU A 171 29.31 19.97 -23.19
C LEU A 171 29.10 18.62 -22.47
N PRO A 172 28.96 17.49 -23.21
CA PRO A 172 28.15 16.36 -22.79
C PRO A 172 28.93 15.42 -21.85
N ILE A 173 28.44 15.26 -20.62
CA ILE A 173 28.95 14.28 -19.66
C ILE A 173 28.07 13.04 -19.73
N GLN A 174 28.68 11.96 -20.19
CA GLN A 174 28.26 10.57 -20.09
C GLN A 174 27.85 10.28 -18.63
N ARG A 175 26.53 10.18 -18.37
CA ARG A 175 26.02 9.87 -17.03
C ARG A 175 26.20 8.39 -16.73
N VAL A 176 27.33 8.05 -16.12
CA VAL A 176 27.41 6.85 -15.27
C VAL A 176 26.50 7.10 -14.07
N ALA A 177 25.31 6.49 -14.10
CA ALA A 177 24.41 6.47 -12.94
C ALA A 177 25.09 5.66 -11.83
N LYS A 178 25.57 6.36 -10.80
CA LYS A 178 25.95 5.74 -9.54
C LYS A 178 24.68 5.16 -8.90
N ARG A 179 24.65 3.83 -8.78
CA ARG A 179 23.64 3.09 -8.01
C ARG A 179 23.64 3.55 -6.55
N PRO A 180 22.49 3.78 -5.89
CA PRO A 180 22.36 3.61 -4.46
C PRO A 180 22.31 2.10 -4.17
N GLY A 181 23.20 1.62 -3.31
CA GLY A 181 23.26 0.20 -2.95
C GLY A 181 22.01 -0.23 -2.19
N ARG A 182 21.23 -1.16 -2.75
CA ARG A 182 20.28 -1.96 -1.95
C ARG A 182 21.08 -2.87 -1.02
N ARG A 183 21.11 -2.54 0.28
CA ARG A 183 21.47 -3.51 1.33
C ARG A 183 20.35 -4.54 1.39
N ILE A 184 20.66 -5.74 0.92
CA ILE A 184 19.88 -6.95 1.13
C ILE A 184 19.68 -7.14 2.65
N GLN A 185 18.47 -6.93 3.16
CA GLN A 185 18.09 -7.46 4.47
C GLN A 185 17.99 -8.99 4.32
N LYS A 186 18.95 -9.68 4.94
CA LYS A 186 18.95 -11.12 5.11
C LYS A 186 17.86 -11.49 6.12
N ASN A 187 16.75 -12.06 5.66
CA ASN A 187 15.91 -12.87 6.53
C ASN A 187 16.57 -14.25 6.67
N MET A 188 16.95 -14.56 7.90
CA MET A 188 17.47 -15.85 8.34
C MET A 188 16.45 -16.97 8.10
N CYS A 189 16.69 -17.81 7.08
CA CYS A 189 16.20 -19.18 7.07
C CYS A 189 17.24 -20.05 7.77
N LEU A 190 16.95 -20.50 8.99
CA LEU A 190 17.66 -21.60 9.63
C LEU A 190 17.14 -22.90 8.99
N SER A 191 17.96 -23.55 8.17
CA SER A 191 17.79 -24.96 7.80
C SER A 191 18.77 -25.83 8.60
N PRO A 192 18.40 -27.08 8.95
CA PRO A 192 19.14 -27.88 9.92
C PRO A 192 20.52 -28.30 9.41
N THR A 193 21.51 -28.22 10.29
CA THR A 193 22.87 -28.75 10.10
C THR A 193 22.82 -30.28 10.00
N ASP A 194 23.30 -30.85 8.90
CA ASP A 194 23.69 -32.27 8.84
C ASP A 194 25.23 -32.38 8.92
N PRO A 195 25.79 -33.10 9.92
CA PRO A 195 27.22 -33.25 10.10
C PRO A 195 27.73 -34.47 9.31
N TYR A 196 28.88 -34.32 8.64
CA TYR A 196 29.57 -35.27 7.75
C TYR A 196 29.19 -35.16 6.27
N SER A 197 30.10 -34.61 5.46
CA SER A 197 31.08 -35.47 4.79
C SER A 197 32.11 -34.63 4.04
N GLY A 198 33.36 -34.74 4.48
CA GLY A 198 34.51 -34.18 3.79
C GLY A 198 34.87 -34.94 2.51
N MET A 199 35.61 -34.25 1.66
CA MET A 199 36.53 -34.72 0.62
C MET A 199 36.73 -36.24 0.52
N LEU A 200 36.48 -36.78 -0.69
CA LEU A 200 37.39 -37.74 -1.32
C LEU A 200 37.51 -37.45 -2.82
N THR A 201 38.72 -37.08 -3.22
CA THR A 201 39.43 -37.55 -4.43
C THR A 201 38.58 -38.26 -5.49
N THR A 202 38.25 -37.57 -6.58
CA THR A 202 38.44 -37.98 -7.98
C THR A 202 37.86 -36.89 -8.89
N GLY A 203 38.63 -36.46 -9.89
CA GLY A 203 38.23 -35.40 -10.80
C GLY A 203 37.10 -35.83 -11.72
N VAL A 204 35.87 -35.44 -11.40
CA VAL A 204 34.78 -35.23 -12.34
C VAL A 204 33.97 -34.03 -11.82
N SER A 205 34.11 -32.88 -12.49
CA SER A 205 33.18 -31.77 -12.27
C SER A 205 31.84 -32.17 -12.87
N VAL A 206 30.92 -32.64 -12.02
CA VAL A 206 29.50 -32.61 -12.38
C VAL A 206 29.07 -31.19 -12.07
N GLU A 207 29.12 -30.33 -13.08
CA GLU A 207 28.41 -29.04 -13.05
C GLU A 207 26.95 -29.38 -12.70
N PRO A 208 26.42 -28.97 -11.54
CA PRO A 208 24.99 -29.08 -11.31
C PRO A 208 24.36 -28.14 -12.32
N ASP A 209 23.57 -28.67 -13.26
CA ASP A 209 22.81 -27.89 -14.22
C ASP A 209 22.16 -26.71 -13.49
N ASN A 210 22.70 -25.51 -13.72
CA ASN A 210 22.29 -24.25 -13.11
C ASN A 210 20.96 -23.78 -13.72
N HIS A 211 19.94 -24.64 -13.69
CA HIS A 211 18.56 -24.31 -14.04
C HIS A 211 18.03 -23.16 -13.20
N TRP A 212 18.51 -23.04 -11.96
CA TRP A 212 18.26 -21.88 -11.11
C TRP A 212 18.98 -20.62 -11.59
N GLY A 213 20.19 -20.75 -12.16
CA GLY A 213 20.95 -19.61 -12.66
C GLY A 213 20.26 -18.91 -13.84
N SER A 214 19.69 -19.67 -14.78
CA SER A 214 18.90 -19.10 -15.88
C SER A 214 17.60 -18.45 -15.40
N GLN A 215 16.92 -19.05 -14.42
CA GLN A 215 15.71 -18.47 -13.82
C GLN A 215 16.00 -17.20 -13.02
N ILE A 216 17.10 -17.17 -12.27
CA ILE A 216 17.55 -15.98 -11.53
C ILE A 216 17.89 -14.86 -12.50
N ASN A 217 18.63 -15.14 -13.58
CA ASN A 217 18.96 -14.15 -14.61
C ASN A 217 17.69 -13.64 -15.33
N GLN A 218 16.70 -14.50 -15.55
CA GLN A 218 15.43 -14.11 -16.15
C GLN A 218 14.60 -13.23 -15.22
N LEU A 219 14.58 -13.53 -13.92
CA LEU A 219 13.95 -12.68 -12.90
C LEU A 219 14.67 -11.34 -12.78
N GLU A 220 16.01 -11.33 -12.82
CA GLU A 220 16.82 -10.12 -12.81
C GLU A 220 16.49 -9.22 -14.02
N GLN A 221 16.33 -9.81 -15.23
CA GLN A 221 15.90 -9.07 -16.41
C GLN A 221 14.45 -8.55 -16.31
N LEU A 222 13.55 -9.28 -15.67
CA LEU A 222 12.16 -8.84 -15.45
C LEU A 222 12.09 -7.71 -14.41
N ILE A 223 12.90 -7.79 -13.36
CA ILE A 223 13.06 -6.73 -12.37
C ILE A 223 13.68 -5.50 -13.02
N ASP A 224 14.76 -5.65 -13.78
CA ASP A 224 15.37 -4.54 -14.53
C ASP A 224 14.38 -3.92 -15.51
N LYS A 225 13.54 -4.72 -16.18
CA LYS A 225 12.44 -4.20 -17.02
C LYS A 225 11.42 -3.44 -16.20
N LEU A 226 10.96 -3.96 -15.06
CA LEU A 226 9.96 -3.28 -14.21
C LEU A 226 10.52 -2.03 -13.52
N GLU A 227 11.81 -1.99 -13.24
CA GLU A 227 12.50 -0.86 -12.61
C GLU A 227 12.91 0.22 -13.62
N CYS A 228 13.24 -0.15 -14.87
CA CYS A 228 13.59 0.78 -15.95
C CYS A 228 12.37 1.22 -16.77
N GLU A 229 11.41 0.32 -17.00
CA GLU A 229 10.07 0.61 -17.48
C GLU A 229 9.14 0.50 -16.27
N SER A 230 8.99 1.58 -15.50
CA SER A 230 7.77 1.74 -14.71
C SER A 230 6.63 1.42 -15.68
N PRO A 231 5.74 0.43 -15.41
CA PRO A 231 4.59 0.23 -16.28
C PRO A 231 3.98 1.61 -16.41
N GLN A 232 3.94 2.14 -17.64
CA GLN A 232 3.32 3.42 -17.91
C GLN A 232 1.82 3.21 -17.72
N LEU A 233 1.41 3.07 -16.47
CA LEU A 233 0.09 3.40 -16.03
C LEU A 233 0.04 4.88 -16.34
N GLU A 234 -0.57 5.22 -17.48
CA GLU A 234 -0.91 6.59 -17.76
C GLU A 234 -1.53 7.15 -16.46
N PRO A 235 -1.05 8.31 -15.97
CA PRO A 235 -1.64 8.94 -14.80
C PRO A 235 -3.16 8.92 -14.94
N LEU A 236 -3.89 8.63 -13.87
CA LEU A 236 -5.36 8.68 -13.87
C LEU A 236 -5.78 10.05 -14.43
N LYS A 237 -6.10 10.09 -15.73
CA LYS A 237 -6.65 11.27 -16.38
C LYS A 237 -8.08 11.31 -15.89
N GLU A 238 -8.29 11.99 -14.77
CA GLU A 238 -9.62 12.32 -14.28
C GLU A 238 -10.26 13.20 -15.36
N ASP A 239 -11.08 12.59 -16.23
CA ASP A 239 -11.75 13.28 -17.33
C ASP A 239 -12.65 14.36 -16.73
N THR A 240 -12.11 15.57 -16.71
CA THR A 240 -12.76 16.74 -16.12
C THR A 240 -13.97 17.07 -16.99
N LEU A 241 -15.16 16.79 -16.44
CA LEU A 241 -16.46 17.34 -16.78
C LEU A 241 -16.93 17.19 -18.24
N ALA A 242 -17.99 16.39 -18.43
CA ALA A 242 -19.31 16.81 -18.94
C ALA A 242 -19.44 17.83 -20.10
N GLY A 243 -18.41 18.06 -20.92
CA GLY A 243 -18.36 19.19 -21.85
C GLY A 243 -18.43 18.85 -23.34
N THR A 244 -18.04 17.65 -23.76
CA THR A 244 -18.20 17.21 -25.15
C THR A 244 -18.37 15.70 -25.17
N TYR A 245 -19.20 15.19 -26.07
CA TYR A 245 -19.33 13.78 -26.41
C TYR A 245 -18.01 13.23 -26.99
N LYS A 246 -16.94 13.19 -26.17
CA LYS A 246 -15.78 12.35 -26.44
C LYS A 246 -16.35 10.94 -26.59
N SER A 247 -16.22 10.39 -27.79
CA SER A 247 -16.86 9.15 -28.21
C SER A 247 -16.68 8.07 -27.14
N ASN A 248 -17.76 7.55 -26.58
CA ASN A 248 -17.71 6.37 -25.72
C ASN A 248 -18.10 5.18 -26.58
N ILE A 249 -17.33 4.10 -26.51
CA ILE A 249 -17.71 2.83 -27.10
C ILE A 249 -18.56 2.05 -26.10
N LEU A 250 -19.44 1.20 -26.61
CA LEU A 250 -20.28 0.34 -25.79
C LEU A 250 -19.72 -1.08 -25.83
N LEU A 251 -19.35 -1.61 -24.67
CA LEU A 251 -19.11 -3.03 -24.48
C LEU A 251 -20.40 -3.71 -24.04
N VAL A 252 -20.80 -4.75 -24.75
CA VAL A 252 -21.93 -5.62 -24.42
C VAL A 252 -21.39 -7.02 -24.15
N GLN A 253 -21.54 -7.49 -22.93
CA GLN A 253 -21.24 -8.85 -22.53
C GLN A 253 -22.55 -9.64 -22.43
N ARG A 254 -22.60 -10.79 -23.11
CA ARG A 254 -23.77 -11.67 -23.18
C ARG A 254 -23.36 -13.05 -22.72
N GLN A 255 -23.94 -13.50 -21.62
CA GLN A 255 -23.70 -14.83 -21.05
C GLN A 255 -24.92 -15.73 -21.28
N MET A 256 -24.65 -16.90 -21.83
CA MET A 256 -25.64 -17.81 -22.40
C MET A 256 -25.35 -19.25 -21.92
N SER A 257 -26.16 -19.75 -20.99
CA SER A 257 -26.13 -21.14 -20.50
C SER A 257 -27.04 -22.01 -21.38
N VAL A 258 -26.47 -22.90 -22.18
CA VAL A 258 -27.19 -23.66 -23.23
C VAL A 258 -27.50 -25.07 -22.74
N LYS A 259 -28.71 -25.56 -23.03
CA LYS A 259 -29.10 -26.96 -22.76
C LYS A 259 -28.15 -27.90 -23.50
N GLU A 260 -27.65 -28.93 -22.83
CA GLU A 260 -26.67 -29.88 -23.41
C GLU A 260 -27.11 -30.48 -24.76
N ARG A 261 -28.41 -30.73 -24.95
CA ARG A 261 -28.99 -31.28 -26.18
C ARG A 261 -28.99 -30.32 -27.37
N ASP A 262 -28.91 -29.01 -27.12
CA ASP A 262 -29.08 -27.95 -28.12
C ASP A 262 -27.75 -27.23 -28.45
N VAL A 263 -26.62 -27.68 -27.87
CA VAL A 263 -25.29 -27.04 -27.98
C VAL A 263 -24.79 -26.95 -29.43
N GLU A 264 -24.89 -28.01 -30.22
CA GLU A 264 -24.38 -28.01 -31.61
C GLU A 264 -25.16 -27.04 -32.51
N GLN A 265 -26.49 -27.02 -32.37
CA GLN A 265 -27.35 -26.10 -33.10
C GLN A 265 -27.09 -24.65 -32.69
N PHE A 266 -26.91 -24.42 -31.38
CA PHE A 266 -26.58 -23.10 -30.85
C PHE A 266 -25.21 -22.61 -31.34
N GLN A 267 -24.18 -23.46 -31.38
CA GLN A 267 -22.86 -23.10 -31.90
C GLN A 267 -22.91 -22.66 -33.38
N GLN A 268 -23.75 -23.32 -34.20
CA GLN A 268 -23.95 -22.93 -35.59
C GLN A 268 -24.64 -21.56 -35.69
N ALA A 269 -25.70 -21.34 -34.92
CA ALA A 269 -26.40 -20.06 -34.88
C ALA A 269 -25.51 -18.92 -34.35
N LEU A 270 -24.71 -19.20 -33.32
CA LEU A 270 -23.74 -18.28 -32.74
C LEU A 270 -22.68 -17.89 -33.76
N LYS A 271 -22.13 -18.85 -34.51
CA LYS A 271 -21.15 -18.58 -35.57
C LYS A 271 -21.73 -17.67 -36.65
N ILE A 272 -22.93 -17.97 -37.14
CA ILE A 272 -23.62 -17.14 -38.16
C ILE A 272 -23.83 -15.71 -37.63
N TYR A 273 -24.25 -15.58 -36.36
CA TYR A 273 -24.42 -14.28 -35.74
C TYR A 273 -23.10 -13.52 -35.59
N THR A 274 -22.03 -14.16 -35.12
CA THR A 274 -20.70 -13.54 -34.96
C THR A 274 -20.10 -13.12 -36.30
N ASP A 275 -20.20 -13.95 -37.34
CA ASP A 275 -19.72 -13.64 -38.69
C ASP A 275 -20.47 -12.43 -39.28
N ALA A 276 -21.78 -12.36 -39.08
CA ALA A 276 -22.60 -11.24 -39.50
C ALA A 276 -22.38 -9.96 -38.68
N THR A 277 -22.10 -10.10 -37.39
CA THR A 277 -21.86 -8.97 -36.47
C THR A 277 -20.48 -8.37 -36.72
N SER A 278 -19.45 -9.18 -36.94
CA SER A 278 -18.10 -8.72 -37.28
C SER A 278 -18.02 -8.01 -38.63
N SER A 279 -18.98 -8.26 -39.52
CA SER A 279 -19.12 -7.57 -40.81
C SER A 279 -19.90 -6.25 -40.73
N GLN A 280 -20.40 -5.85 -39.55
CA GLN A 280 -21.12 -4.58 -39.38
C GLN A 280 -20.15 -3.40 -39.29
N LEU A 281 -20.45 -2.31 -40.00
CA LEU A 281 -19.62 -1.10 -40.01
C LEU A 281 -19.42 -0.48 -38.62
N ASN A 282 -20.45 -0.55 -37.76
CA ASN A 282 -20.46 0.10 -36.45
C ASN A 282 -20.08 -0.87 -35.31
N ASN A 283 -19.74 -2.11 -35.64
CA ASN A 283 -19.17 -3.07 -34.69
C ASN A 283 -17.64 -3.00 -34.79
N LEU A 284 -17.00 -2.76 -33.65
CA LEU A 284 -15.55 -2.62 -33.57
C LEU A 284 -14.88 -3.98 -33.41
N HIS A 285 -15.51 -4.89 -32.66
CA HIS A 285 -15.01 -6.24 -32.42
C HIS A 285 -16.10 -7.14 -31.85
N VAL A 286 -16.00 -8.44 -32.13
CA VAL A 286 -16.75 -9.49 -31.43
C VAL A 286 -15.79 -10.59 -31.02
N SER A 287 -15.87 -11.01 -29.77
CA SER A 287 -15.16 -12.17 -29.25
C SER A 287 -16.12 -13.11 -28.55
N VAL A 288 -15.91 -14.42 -28.73
CA VAL A 288 -16.74 -15.47 -28.14
C VAL A 288 -15.84 -16.42 -27.37
N GLN A 289 -16.16 -16.61 -26.10
CA GLN A 289 -15.50 -17.54 -25.20
C GLN A 289 -16.43 -18.71 -24.90
N ASN A 290 -15.93 -19.93 -25.08
CA ASN A 290 -16.63 -21.15 -24.72
C ASN A 290 -16.06 -21.71 -23.41
N LEU A 291 -16.94 -22.00 -22.44
CA LEU A 291 -16.60 -22.68 -21.19
C LEU A 291 -16.99 -24.17 -21.32
N PRO A 292 -16.03 -25.07 -21.62
CA PRO A 292 -16.33 -26.46 -21.97
C PRO A 292 -16.98 -27.25 -20.83
N ASP A 293 -16.74 -26.86 -19.59
CA ASP A 293 -17.21 -27.59 -18.41
C ASP A 293 -18.69 -27.34 -18.06
N ARG A 294 -19.35 -26.35 -18.69
CA ARG A 294 -20.69 -25.89 -18.29
C ARG A 294 -21.65 -25.54 -19.45
N SER A 295 -21.36 -25.94 -20.69
CA SER A 295 -22.16 -25.58 -21.87
C SER A 295 -22.53 -24.08 -21.92
N CYS A 296 -21.57 -23.23 -21.49
CA CYS A 296 -21.80 -21.81 -21.26
C CYS A 296 -20.93 -20.99 -22.21
N PHE A 297 -21.56 -20.04 -22.89
CA PHE A 297 -20.91 -19.16 -23.86
C PHE A 297 -20.96 -17.72 -23.35
N ILE A 298 -19.82 -17.04 -23.44
CA ILE A 298 -19.71 -15.62 -23.13
C ILE A 298 -19.30 -14.89 -24.40
N MET A 299 -20.13 -13.97 -24.85
CA MET A 299 -19.87 -13.15 -26.03
C MET A 299 -19.64 -11.70 -25.61
N TYR A 300 -18.60 -11.10 -26.16
CA TYR A 300 -18.25 -9.70 -25.98
C TYR A 300 -18.40 -8.98 -27.32
N GLU A 301 -19.29 -8.01 -27.38
CA GLU A 301 -19.50 -7.16 -28.56
C GLU A 301 -19.09 -5.72 -28.24
N PHE A 302 -18.20 -5.15 -29.04
CA PHE A 302 -17.80 -3.75 -28.95
C PHE A 302 -18.48 -2.96 -30.05
N TRP A 303 -19.25 -1.94 -29.66
CA TRP A 303 -20.02 -1.09 -30.56
C TRP A 303 -19.56 0.35 -30.48
N GLN A 304 -19.60 1.05 -31.61
CA GLN A 304 -19.22 2.47 -31.68
C GLN A 304 -20.07 3.35 -30.76
N ASP A 305 -21.37 3.05 -30.64
CA ASP A 305 -22.29 3.73 -29.74
C ASP A 305 -23.51 2.83 -29.41
N ARG A 306 -24.31 3.29 -28.44
CA ARG A 306 -25.52 2.58 -28.01
C ARG A 306 -26.60 2.52 -29.10
N LEU A 307 -26.68 3.52 -29.97
CA LEU A 307 -27.71 3.59 -31.01
C LEU A 307 -27.47 2.53 -32.08
N SER A 308 -26.21 2.29 -32.43
CA SER A 308 -25.76 1.28 -33.38
C SER A 308 -26.09 -0.13 -32.89
N TRP A 309 -25.82 -0.42 -31.62
CA TRP A 309 -26.21 -1.69 -31.00
C TRP A 309 -27.73 -1.87 -30.99
N MET A 310 -28.48 -0.88 -30.52
CA MET A 310 -29.95 -0.94 -30.47
C MET A 310 -30.57 -1.10 -31.86
N SER A 311 -29.99 -0.46 -32.88
CA SER A 311 -30.38 -0.63 -34.28
C SER A 311 -30.08 -2.05 -34.77
N TYR A 312 -28.90 -2.58 -34.46
CA TYR A 312 -28.52 -3.94 -34.84
C TYR A 312 -29.41 -5.01 -34.20
N LEU A 313 -29.87 -4.80 -32.96
CA LEU A 313 -30.85 -5.69 -32.31
C LEU A 313 -32.19 -5.78 -33.07
N GLN A 314 -32.53 -4.78 -33.89
CA GLN A 314 -33.73 -4.81 -34.72
C GLN A 314 -33.54 -5.53 -36.06
N SER A 315 -32.30 -5.88 -36.42
CA SER A 315 -31.98 -6.59 -37.65
C SER A 315 -32.59 -8.01 -37.68
N SER A 316 -32.78 -8.53 -38.89
CA SER A 316 -33.25 -9.90 -39.10
C SER A 316 -32.29 -10.95 -38.51
N ILE A 317 -30.98 -10.67 -38.57
CA ILE A 317 -29.92 -11.54 -38.07
C ILE A 317 -30.01 -11.64 -36.54
N SER A 318 -30.09 -10.49 -35.85
CA SER A 318 -30.22 -10.47 -34.40
C SER A 318 -31.53 -11.10 -33.93
N LYS A 319 -32.66 -10.81 -34.59
CA LYS A 319 -33.96 -11.43 -34.26
C LYS A 319 -33.97 -12.94 -34.46
N THR A 320 -33.29 -13.45 -35.47
CA THR A 320 -33.16 -14.89 -35.71
C THR A 320 -32.32 -15.53 -34.60
N PHE A 321 -31.22 -14.89 -34.21
CA PHE A 321 -30.39 -15.37 -33.11
C PHE A 321 -31.11 -15.30 -31.75
N GLN A 322 -31.88 -14.23 -31.48
CA GLN A 322 -32.73 -14.12 -30.27
C GLN A 322 -33.75 -15.26 -30.14
N ARG A 323 -34.33 -15.72 -31.26
CA ARG A 323 -35.22 -16.89 -31.25
C ARG A 323 -34.45 -18.16 -30.86
N CYS A 324 -33.28 -18.37 -31.45
CA CYS A 324 -32.40 -19.48 -31.07
C CYS A 324 -32.03 -19.44 -29.58
N ILE A 325 -31.74 -18.25 -29.03
CA ILE A 325 -31.46 -18.07 -27.60
C ILE A 325 -32.67 -18.53 -26.76
N ILE A 326 -33.87 -18.08 -27.08
CA ILE A 326 -35.09 -18.44 -26.33
C ILE A 326 -35.31 -19.96 -26.31
N ASP A 327 -35.04 -20.63 -27.43
CA ASP A 327 -35.29 -22.06 -27.57
C ASP A 327 -34.19 -22.91 -26.90
N SER A 328 -32.92 -22.50 -27.01
CA SER A 328 -31.75 -23.30 -26.65
C SER A 328 -31.22 -23.06 -25.23
N LEU A 329 -31.54 -21.95 -24.56
CA LEU A 329 -31.01 -21.67 -23.21
C LEU A 329 -31.69 -22.47 -22.09
N GLU A 330 -30.91 -22.85 -21.09
CA GLU A 330 -31.34 -23.46 -19.83
C GLU A 330 -31.76 -22.39 -18.80
N GLU A 331 -30.99 -21.30 -18.73
CA GLU A 331 -31.23 -20.13 -17.88
C GLU A 331 -31.42 -18.88 -18.74
N PRO A 332 -32.13 -17.83 -18.25
CA PRO A 332 -32.27 -16.59 -19.01
C PRO A 332 -30.91 -15.97 -19.34
N GLU A 333 -30.80 -15.40 -20.53
CA GLU A 333 -29.59 -14.70 -20.97
C GLU A 333 -29.26 -13.54 -20.02
N MET A 334 -27.99 -13.47 -19.60
CA MET A 334 -27.47 -12.37 -18.79
C MET A 334 -26.73 -11.39 -19.69
N VAL A 335 -27.23 -10.15 -19.78
CA VAL A 335 -26.64 -9.08 -20.59
C VAL A 335 -26.12 -7.98 -19.67
N SER A 336 -24.82 -7.70 -19.77
CA SER A 336 -24.16 -6.59 -19.07
C SER A 336 -23.63 -5.59 -20.10
N THR A 337 -23.83 -4.30 -19.85
CA THR A 337 -23.37 -3.24 -20.73
C THR A 337 -22.48 -2.26 -19.97
N MET A 338 -21.34 -1.90 -20.57
CA MET A 338 -20.39 -0.94 -20.00
C MET A 338 -20.01 0.09 -21.06
N LEU A 339 -20.02 1.37 -20.70
CA LEU A 339 -19.47 2.43 -21.54
C LEU A 339 -17.98 2.55 -21.26
N LEU A 340 -17.16 2.44 -22.31
CA LEU A 340 -15.73 2.62 -22.23
C LEU A 340 -15.35 3.90 -22.97
N PRO A 341 -14.40 4.70 -22.45
CA PRO A 341 -13.83 5.80 -23.21
C PRO A 341 -13.27 5.28 -24.56
N ALA A 342 -13.61 5.91 -25.69
CA ALA A 342 -13.02 5.46 -26.98
C ALA A 342 -11.50 5.64 -27.02
N SER A 343 -10.93 6.48 -26.14
CA SER A 343 -9.47 6.58 -25.96
C SER A 343 -8.83 5.26 -25.51
N TRP A 344 -9.58 4.35 -24.89
CA TRP A 344 -9.09 3.02 -24.51
C TRP A 344 -9.07 2.05 -25.70
N TRP A 345 -9.76 2.37 -26.79
CA TRP A 345 -9.77 1.58 -28.01
C TRP A 345 -8.56 1.92 -28.87
N ILE A 346 -7.38 1.45 -28.46
CA ILE A 346 -6.13 1.64 -29.19
C ILE A 346 -6.01 0.53 -30.23
N MET A 347 -6.28 0.88 -31.49
CA MET A 347 -5.92 0.01 -32.61
C MET A 347 -4.40 0.07 -32.76
N ASN A 348 -3.69 -0.96 -32.28
CA ASN A 348 -2.34 -1.20 -32.74
C ASN A 348 -2.45 -1.56 -34.23
N ASN A 349 -2.30 -0.56 -35.10
CA ASN A 349 -2.05 -0.78 -36.51
C ASN A 349 -0.69 -1.48 -36.62
N ASN A 350 -0.69 -2.81 -36.62
CA ASN A 350 0.48 -3.62 -36.96
C ASN A 350 0.86 -3.42 -38.43
#